data_AF-A0A9W8U4H8-F1
#
_entry.id   AF-A0A9W8U4H8-F1
#
_cell.length_a   1.000
_cell.length_b   1.000
_cell.length_c   1.000
_cell.angle_alpha   90.00
_cell.angle_beta   90.00
_cell.angle_gamma   90.00
#
_symmetry.space_group_name_H-M   'P 1'
#
loop_
_entity.id
_entity.type
_entity.pdbx_description
1 polymer ?
#
loop_
_entity_poly.entity_id
_entity_poly.type
_entity_poly.pdbx_seq_one_letter_code
_entity_poly.pdbx_strand_id
1 'polypeptide(L)'
;MGSSESKPISSHVWKASAPNGISQDLVDSLQSDNETDASRSKIIELQIQARVAEELKKLQQKEAEALKLAHEKLSNAEFKDENSTSQYTVGKEIEAMRQKLEARKQVRDLPESVDGARNEVIRCLREHDRRPLDCWQEVENFKAEVKKLEKSWVEKVVS
;
A
#
# COMPACT_ATOMS: atom_id res chain seq x y z
N MET A 1 -2.37 81.11 -22.71
CA MET A 1 -3.45 80.29 -22.12
C MET A 1 -3.05 78.83 -22.30
N GLY A 2 -2.85 77.97 -21.32
CA GLY A 2 -3.08 78.05 -19.89
C GLY A 2 -2.07 77.17 -19.14
N SER A 3 -1.63 77.72 -18.00
CA SER A 3 -0.94 77.09 -16.90
C SER A 3 -1.87 76.14 -16.15
N SER A 4 -1.44 74.91 -15.91
CA SER A 4 -1.99 74.08 -14.84
C SER A 4 -0.83 73.45 -14.08
N GLU A 5 -0.50 74.11 -12.96
CA GLU A 5 0.44 73.66 -11.94
C GLU A 5 0.09 72.27 -11.41
N SER A 6 1.11 71.43 -11.29
CA SER A 6 1.10 70.16 -10.57
C SER A 6 0.65 70.36 -9.12
N LYS A 7 -0.40 69.65 -8.71
CA LYS A 7 -0.86 69.61 -7.31
C LYS A 7 0.32 69.19 -6.41
N PRO A 8 0.61 69.90 -5.31
CA PRO A 8 1.56 69.40 -4.34
C PRO A 8 0.98 68.14 -3.70
N ILE A 9 1.72 67.04 -3.78
CA ILE A 9 1.44 65.80 -3.04
C ILE A 9 1.46 66.19 -1.55
N SER A 10 0.29 66.21 -0.92
CA SER A 10 0.16 66.49 0.50
C SER A 10 1.00 65.48 1.28
N SER A 11 2.05 65.93 1.95
CA SER A 11 2.76 65.10 2.92
C SER A 11 1.78 64.73 4.03
N HIS A 12 1.52 63.44 4.21
CA HIS A 12 0.73 62.95 5.33
C HIS A 12 1.53 63.12 6.62
N VAL A 13 1.49 64.32 7.19
CA VAL A 13 2.03 64.58 8.53
C VAL A 13 0.98 64.15 9.54
N TRP A 14 1.19 62.97 10.12
CA TRP A 14 0.38 62.47 11.22
C TRP A 14 0.61 63.34 12.45
N LYS A 15 -0.41 64.14 12.83
CA LYS A 15 -0.47 64.79 14.14
C LYS A 15 -1.17 63.84 15.10
N ALA A 16 -0.41 63.25 16.03
CA ALA A 16 -0.98 62.40 17.07
C ALA A 16 -2.02 63.20 17.89
N SER A 17 -3.22 62.64 18.07
CA SER A 17 -4.40 63.33 18.62
C SER A 17 -4.54 63.21 20.15
N ALA A 18 -3.44 63.07 20.91
CA ALA A 18 -3.49 62.96 22.36
C ALA A 18 -2.26 63.65 22.99
N PRO A 19 -2.38 64.20 24.23
CA PRO A 19 -1.27 64.86 24.88
C PRO A 19 -0.07 63.92 24.95
N ASN A 20 1.09 64.46 24.61
CA ASN A 20 2.43 63.87 24.64
C ASN A 20 2.93 63.55 26.07
N GLY A 21 2.01 63.20 26.97
CA GLY A 21 2.29 62.69 28.30
C GLY A 21 2.24 61.18 28.28
N ILE A 22 3.34 60.57 28.70
CA ILE A 22 3.36 59.15 29.04
C ILE A 22 2.35 58.95 30.20
N SER A 23 1.45 57.96 30.10
CA SER A 23 0.46 57.71 31.15
C SER A 23 1.13 57.41 32.48
N GLN A 24 0.58 57.94 33.58
CA GLN A 24 1.12 57.72 34.91
C GLN A 24 1.16 56.23 35.28
N ASP A 25 0.17 55.46 34.82
CA ASP A 25 0.16 53.99 34.94
C ASP A 25 1.36 53.33 34.23
N LEU A 26 1.80 53.86 33.08
CA LEU A 26 2.99 53.34 32.40
C LEU A 26 4.26 53.73 33.15
N VAL A 27 4.32 54.94 33.72
CA VAL A 27 5.45 55.38 34.54
C VAL A 27 5.53 54.54 35.83
N ASP A 28 4.41 54.29 36.50
CA ASP A 28 4.33 53.44 37.69
C ASP A 28 4.67 51.98 37.36
N SER A 29 4.22 51.47 36.20
CA SER A 29 4.61 50.15 35.71
C SER A 29 6.11 50.08 35.41
N LEU A 30 6.71 51.14 34.84
CA LEU A 30 8.15 51.20 34.55
C LEU A 30 8.99 51.41 35.82
N GLN A 31 8.46 52.08 36.84
CA GLN A 31 9.13 52.28 38.13
C GLN A 31 9.00 51.05 39.04
N SER A 32 7.93 50.26 38.91
CA SER A 32 7.74 49.02 39.66
C SER A 32 8.38 47.80 38.99
N ASP A 33 8.58 47.82 37.67
CA ASP A 33 9.32 46.79 36.94
C ASP A 33 10.83 46.91 37.21
N ASN A 34 11.36 46.00 38.03
CA ASN A 34 12.80 45.69 38.06
C ASN A 34 13.18 44.59 37.04
N GLU A 35 12.23 44.23 36.17
CA GLU A 35 12.35 43.16 35.20
C GLU A 35 13.33 43.58 34.09
N THR A 36 14.51 42.96 34.10
CA THR A 36 15.56 43.16 33.10
C THR A 36 15.08 42.65 31.73
N ASP A 37 15.71 43.08 30.64
CA ASP A 37 15.37 42.63 29.28
C ASP A 37 15.25 41.09 29.14
N ALA A 38 16.03 40.34 29.93
CA ALA A 38 16.03 38.89 29.97
C ALA A 38 14.76 38.24 30.58
N SER A 39 14.03 38.92 31.47
CA SER A 39 12.76 38.39 31.98
C SER A 39 11.59 38.76 31.07
N ARG A 40 11.63 39.94 30.44
CA ARG A 40 10.69 40.33 29.38
C ARG A 40 10.75 39.37 28.19
N SER A 41 11.95 38.99 27.76
CA SER A 41 12.12 38.00 26.68
C SER A 41 11.51 36.64 27.03
N LYS A 42 11.68 36.17 28.28
CA LYS A 42 11.10 34.90 28.76
C LYS A 42 9.58 34.94 28.84
N ILE A 43 8.99 36.05 29.28
CA ILE A 43 7.52 36.21 29.32
C ILE A 43 6.94 36.13 27.90
N ILE A 44 7.58 36.81 26.95
CA ILE A 44 7.19 36.76 25.54
C ILE A 44 7.34 35.33 24.99
N GLU A 45 8.45 34.66 25.29
CA GLU A 45 8.68 33.27 24.87
C GLU A 45 7.59 32.33 25.41
N LEU A 46 7.19 32.46 26.68
CA LEU A 46 6.11 31.69 27.27
C LEU A 46 4.76 31.96 26.59
N GLN A 47 4.47 33.22 26.24
CA GLN A 47 3.26 33.56 25.49
C GLN A 47 3.25 32.97 24.08
N ILE A 48 4.41 32.97 23.40
CA ILE A 48 4.58 32.34 22.09
C ILE A 48 4.36 30.83 22.22
N GLN A 49 4.98 30.18 23.20
CA GLN A 49 4.79 28.75 23.46
C GLN A 49 3.33 28.40 23.73
N ALA A 50 2.63 29.21 24.53
CA ALA A 50 1.21 29.03 24.81
C ALA A 50 0.36 29.13 23.53
N ARG A 51 0.57 30.15 22.70
CA ARG A 51 -0.15 30.30 21.42
C ARG A 51 0.16 29.15 20.46
N VAL A 52 1.42 28.75 20.34
CA VAL A 52 1.82 27.62 19.48
C VAL A 52 1.16 26.33 19.97
N ALA A 53 1.13 26.08 21.28
CA ALA A 53 0.47 24.91 21.84
C ALA A 53 -1.04 24.90 21.57
N GLU A 54 -1.71 26.05 21.68
CA GLU A 54 -3.13 26.19 21.34
C GLU A 54 -3.41 25.91 19.86
N GLU A 55 -2.60 26.46 18.95
CA GLU A 55 -2.75 26.23 17.51
C GLU A 55 -2.45 24.77 17.12
N LEU A 56 -1.43 24.16 17.72
CA LEU A 56 -1.15 22.73 17.52
C LEU A 56 -2.32 21.86 17.99
N LYS A 57 -2.93 22.18 19.13
CA LYS A 57 -4.09 21.44 19.64
C LYS A 57 -5.29 21.57 18.69
N LYS A 58 -5.52 22.74 18.12
CA LYS A 58 -6.57 22.95 17.09
C LYS A 58 -6.29 22.14 15.82
N LEU A 59 -5.04 22.09 15.36
CA LEU A 59 -4.66 21.28 14.19
C LEU A 59 -4.85 19.79 14.44
N GLN A 60 -4.41 19.28 15.59
CA GLN A 60 -4.62 17.88 15.98
C GLN A 60 -6.10 17.50 16.03
N GLN A 61 -6.97 18.39 16.52
CA GLN A 61 -8.42 18.16 16.52
C GLN A 61 -8.98 18.06 15.09
N LYS A 62 -8.59 18.98 14.21
CA LYS A 62 -9.01 18.95 12.79
C LYS A 62 -8.52 17.70 12.08
N GLU A 63 -7.28 17.28 12.33
CA GLU A 63 -6.73 16.04 11.78
C GLU A 63 -7.48 14.82 12.31
N ALA A 64 -7.77 14.75 13.61
CA ALA A 64 -8.54 13.67 14.20
C ALA A 64 -9.97 13.59 13.65
N GLU A 65 -10.64 14.74 13.44
CA GLU A 65 -11.94 14.81 12.79
C GLU A 65 -11.88 14.37 11.33
N ALA A 66 -10.87 14.84 10.58
CA ALA A 66 -10.67 14.43 9.19
C ALA A 66 -10.41 12.92 9.06
N LEU A 67 -9.61 12.36 9.97
CA LEU A 67 -9.36 10.91 10.04
C LEU A 67 -10.62 10.13 10.40
N LYS A 68 -11.43 10.61 11.34
CA LYS A 68 -12.72 9.98 11.67
C LYS A 68 -13.66 10.00 10.47
N LEU A 69 -13.80 11.13 9.80
CA LEU A 69 -14.62 11.25 8.59
C LEU A 69 -14.10 10.37 7.45
N ALA A 70 -12.77 10.24 7.29
CA ALA A 70 -12.18 9.32 6.33
C ALA A 70 -12.47 7.86 6.69
N HIS A 71 -12.37 7.50 7.96
CA HIS A 71 -12.75 6.17 8.45
C HIS A 71 -14.23 5.87 8.21
N GLU A 72 -15.14 6.80 8.53
CA GLU A 72 -16.58 6.67 8.26
C GLU A 72 -16.88 6.56 6.77
N LYS A 73 -16.17 7.33 5.93
CA LYS A 73 -16.28 7.22 4.48
C LYS A 73 -15.78 5.88 3.97
N LEU A 74 -14.67 5.36 4.49
CA LEU A 74 -14.14 4.06 4.13
C LEU A 74 -15.10 2.94 4.55
N SER A 75 -15.60 2.97 5.79
CA SER A 75 -16.58 1.98 6.25
C SER A 75 -17.88 2.01 5.45
N ASN A 76 -18.31 3.20 4.99
CA ASN A 76 -19.48 3.34 4.12
C ASN A 76 -19.18 3.01 2.65
N ALA A 77 -17.93 3.18 2.21
CA ALA A 77 -17.48 2.91 0.84
C ALA A 77 -17.21 1.42 0.59
N GLU A 78 -17.04 0.60 1.64
CA GLU A 78 -16.97 -0.88 1.53
C GLU A 78 -18.20 -1.52 0.85
N PHE A 79 -19.26 -0.75 0.55
CA PHE A 79 -20.49 -1.23 -0.08
C PHE A 79 -20.86 -0.58 -1.42
N LYS A 80 -19.99 0.25 -2.03
CA LYS A 80 -20.34 1.01 -3.26
C LYS A 80 -19.56 0.68 -4.53
N ASP A 81 -18.70 -0.34 -4.51
CA ASP A 81 -18.11 -0.88 -5.72
C ASP A 81 -18.74 -2.24 -6.06
N GLU A 82 -19.77 -2.20 -6.90
CA GLU A 82 -20.40 -3.34 -7.61
C GLU A 82 -19.42 -4.09 -8.56
N ASN A 83 -18.14 -3.71 -8.56
CA ASN A 83 -17.08 -4.43 -9.26
C ASN A 83 -15.80 -4.56 -8.39
N SER A 84 -15.94 -4.47 -7.06
CA SER A 84 -14.83 -4.70 -6.16
C SER A 84 -14.56 -6.18 -6.06
N THR A 85 -13.32 -6.53 -6.40
CA THR A 85 -12.67 -7.82 -6.17
C THR A 85 -12.58 -8.08 -4.66
N SER A 86 -13.72 -8.28 -4.01
CA SER A 86 -13.82 -8.59 -2.59
C SER A 86 -13.23 -9.99 -2.37
N GLN A 87 -12.63 -10.20 -1.20
CA GLN A 87 -12.07 -11.51 -0.82
C GLN A 87 -13.08 -12.65 -1.01
N TYR A 88 -14.38 -12.35 -0.83
CA TYR A 88 -15.48 -13.27 -1.08
C TYR A 88 -15.63 -13.65 -2.56
N THR A 89 -15.62 -12.67 -3.48
CA THR A 89 -15.68 -12.93 -4.93
C THR A 89 -14.49 -13.75 -5.43
N VAL A 90 -13.28 -13.40 -4.97
CA VAL A 90 -12.05 -14.13 -5.31
C VAL A 90 -12.08 -15.56 -4.76
N GLY A 91 -12.56 -15.75 -3.52
CA GLY A 91 -12.74 -17.08 -2.94
C GLY A 91 -13.65 -17.97 -3.77
N LYS A 92 -14.81 -17.42 -4.19
CA LYS A 92 -15.76 -18.12 -5.06
C LYS A 92 -15.18 -18.48 -6.42
N GLU A 93 -14.38 -17.58 -7.02
CA GLU A 93 -13.70 -17.84 -8.29
C GLU A 93 -12.61 -18.91 -8.17
N ILE A 94 -11.84 -18.91 -7.08
CA ILE A 94 -10.82 -19.92 -6.80
C ILE A 94 -11.46 -21.30 -6.63
N GLU A 95 -12.56 -21.40 -5.90
CA GLU A 95 -13.31 -22.65 -5.73
C GLU A 95 -13.85 -23.17 -7.07
N ALA A 96 -14.43 -22.29 -7.88
CA ALA A 96 -14.90 -22.63 -9.22
C ALA A 96 -13.76 -23.08 -10.14
N MET A 97 -12.58 -22.45 -10.06
CA MET A 97 -11.40 -22.88 -10.80
C MET A 97 -10.86 -24.23 -10.31
N ARG A 98 -10.82 -24.47 -9.00
CA ARG A 98 -10.42 -25.77 -8.43
C ARG A 98 -11.34 -26.88 -8.94
N GLN A 99 -12.66 -26.68 -8.92
CA GLN A 99 -13.61 -27.64 -9.46
C GLN A 99 -13.40 -27.91 -10.95
N LYS A 100 -13.13 -26.87 -11.75
CA LYS A 100 -12.83 -27.02 -13.18
C LYS A 100 -11.51 -27.76 -13.43
N LEU A 101 -10.51 -27.55 -12.58
CA LEU A 101 -9.22 -28.23 -12.67
C LEU A 101 -9.31 -29.69 -12.21
N GLU A 102 -10.08 -29.99 -11.16
CA GLU A 102 -10.38 -31.35 -10.72
C GLU A 102 -11.21 -32.10 -11.77
N ALA A 103 -12.19 -31.45 -12.39
CA ALA A 103 -12.92 -32.01 -13.52
C ALA A 103 -12.02 -32.26 -14.75
N ARG A 104 -10.90 -31.53 -14.87
CA ARG A 104 -9.86 -31.77 -15.88
C ARG A 104 -8.71 -32.66 -15.38
N LYS A 105 -8.76 -33.15 -14.14
CA LYS A 105 -7.67 -33.90 -13.52
C LYS A 105 -7.76 -35.36 -13.90
N GLN A 106 -7.34 -35.61 -15.14
CA GLN A 106 -6.44 -36.70 -15.49
C GLN A 106 -5.77 -36.28 -16.79
N VAL A 107 -4.53 -35.81 -16.69
CA VAL A 107 -3.56 -36.11 -17.76
C VAL A 107 -3.64 -37.63 -17.85
N ARG A 108 -4.24 -38.15 -18.93
CA ARG A 108 -4.65 -39.55 -19.07
C ARG A 108 -3.72 -40.47 -18.29
N ASP A 109 -4.28 -41.17 -17.30
CA ASP A 109 -3.52 -42.17 -16.58
C ASP A 109 -2.91 -43.11 -17.62
N LEU A 110 -1.59 -43.26 -17.54
CA LEU A 110 -0.87 -44.22 -18.35
C LEU A 110 -1.44 -45.60 -17.97
N PRO A 111 -1.61 -46.50 -18.94
CA PRO A 111 -2.08 -47.84 -18.62
C PRO A 111 -1.10 -48.49 -17.64
N GLU A 112 -1.65 -49.18 -16.65
CA GLU A 112 -0.92 -49.81 -15.54
C GLU A 112 0.23 -50.73 -16.03
N SER A 113 0.10 -51.31 -17.23
CA SER A 113 1.16 -52.13 -17.84
C SER A 113 2.43 -51.35 -18.16
N VAL A 114 2.31 -50.11 -18.66
CA VAL A 114 3.45 -49.26 -19.03
C VAL A 114 4.08 -48.68 -17.77
N ASP A 115 3.28 -48.30 -16.78
CA ASP A 115 3.79 -47.81 -15.49
C ASP A 115 4.49 -48.93 -14.68
N GLY A 116 3.97 -50.15 -14.73
CA GLY A 116 4.63 -51.34 -14.17
C GLY A 116 5.99 -51.60 -14.80
N ALA A 117 6.05 -51.69 -16.13
CA ALA A 117 7.31 -51.90 -16.85
C ALA A 117 8.31 -50.75 -16.64
N ARG A 118 7.84 -49.50 -16.55
CA ARG A 118 8.68 -48.35 -16.19
C ARG A 118 9.29 -48.52 -14.79
N ASN A 119 8.49 -48.93 -13.81
CA ASN A 119 8.96 -49.13 -12.45
C ASN A 119 9.96 -50.28 -12.34
N GLU A 120 9.82 -51.33 -13.14
CA GLU A 120 10.79 -52.44 -13.22
C GLU A 120 12.14 -51.98 -13.77
N VAL A 121 12.13 -51.16 -14.83
CA VAL A 121 13.35 -50.54 -15.37
C VAL A 121 14.01 -49.65 -14.32
N ILE A 122 13.22 -48.81 -13.63
CA ILE A 122 13.73 -47.93 -12.57
C ILE A 122 14.32 -48.75 -11.42
N ARG A 123 13.66 -49.85 -11.03
CA ARG A 123 14.15 -50.75 -9.98
C ARG A 123 15.47 -51.38 -10.39
N CYS A 124 15.56 -51.97 -11.57
CA CYS A 124 16.81 -52.58 -12.05
C CYS A 124 17.94 -51.55 -12.13
N LEU A 125 17.68 -50.36 -12.68
CA LEU A 125 18.70 -49.32 -12.80
C LEU A 125 19.20 -48.80 -11.44
N ARG A 126 18.34 -48.77 -10.42
CA ARG A 126 18.74 -48.43 -9.03
C ARG A 126 19.55 -49.53 -8.37
N GLU A 127 19.23 -50.79 -8.64
CA GLU A 127 19.99 -51.95 -8.15
C GLU A 127 21.36 -52.05 -8.84
N HIS A 128 21.44 -51.63 -10.10
CA HIS A 128 22.63 -51.68 -10.96
C HIS A 128 23.14 -50.28 -11.40
N ASP A 129 23.26 -49.34 -10.46
CA ASP A 129 23.63 -47.92 -10.72
C ASP A 129 24.93 -47.75 -11.54
N ARG A 130 25.90 -48.66 -11.39
CA ARG A 130 27.21 -48.61 -12.08
C ARG A 130 27.27 -49.51 -13.32
N ARG A 131 26.22 -50.28 -13.62
CA ARG A 131 26.14 -51.26 -14.71
C ARG A 131 24.77 -51.23 -15.37
N PRO A 132 24.41 -50.14 -16.08
CA PRO A 132 23.09 -50.00 -16.68
C PRO A 132 22.82 -51.01 -17.81
N LEU A 133 23.87 -51.66 -18.35
CA LEU A 133 23.75 -52.68 -19.39
C LEU A 133 23.15 -54.00 -18.86
N ASP A 134 23.14 -54.24 -17.56
CA ASP A 134 22.55 -55.45 -16.98
C ASP A 134 21.01 -55.42 -17.06
N CYS A 135 20.41 -54.23 -17.21
CA CYS A 135 18.96 -53.99 -17.22
C CYS A 135 18.32 -53.95 -18.63
N TRP A 136 18.97 -54.58 -19.62
CA TRP A 136 18.53 -54.50 -21.01
C TRP A 136 17.20 -55.22 -21.25
N GLN A 137 16.92 -56.28 -20.50
CA GLN A 137 15.71 -57.08 -20.65
C GLN A 137 14.46 -56.30 -20.21
N GLU A 138 14.56 -55.58 -19.10
CA GLU A 138 13.51 -54.70 -18.56
C GLU A 138 13.24 -53.54 -19.53
N VAL A 139 14.31 -52.99 -20.13
CA VAL A 139 14.20 -51.91 -21.12
C VAL A 139 13.51 -52.39 -22.40
N GLU A 140 13.81 -53.60 -22.90
CA GLU A 140 13.13 -54.17 -24.06
C GLU A 140 11.65 -54.47 -23.77
N ASN A 141 11.32 -54.96 -22.57
CA ASN A 141 9.94 -55.16 -22.14
C ASN A 141 9.17 -53.83 -22.09
N PHE A 142 9.77 -52.78 -21.52
CA PHE A 142 9.18 -51.44 -21.52
C PHE A 142 8.95 -50.89 -22.94
N LYS A 143 9.93 -51.03 -23.84
CA LYS A 143 9.77 -50.62 -25.25
C LYS A 143 8.65 -51.38 -25.95
N ALA A 144 8.50 -52.68 -25.66
CA ALA A 144 7.42 -53.49 -26.24
C ALA A 144 6.04 -52.99 -25.79
N GLU A 145 5.87 -52.66 -24.50
CA GLU A 145 4.62 -52.11 -23.96
C GLU A 145 4.32 -50.70 -24.50
N VAL A 146 5.33 -49.83 -24.59
CA VAL A 146 5.18 -48.50 -25.20
C VAL A 146 4.78 -48.61 -26.67
N LYS A 147 5.39 -49.53 -27.44
CA LYS A 147 5.04 -49.75 -28.85
C LYS A 147 3.60 -50.23 -29.04
N LYS A 148 3.05 -51.01 -28.11
CA LYS A 148 1.63 -51.40 -28.12
C LYS A 148 0.73 -50.19 -27.87
N LEU A 149 1.07 -49.36 -26.88
CA LEU A 149 0.34 -48.12 -26.58
C LEU A 149 0.37 -47.16 -27.77
N GLU A 150 1.54 -46.92 -28.35
CA GLU A 150 1.72 -46.07 -29.52
C GLU A 150 0.87 -46.55 -30.71
N LYS A 151 0.87 -47.86 -31.01
CA LYS A 151 0.00 -48.40 -32.08
C LYS A 151 -1.47 -48.11 -31.82
N SER A 152 -1.95 -48.39 -30.60
CA SER A 152 -3.35 -48.13 -30.23
C SER A 152 -3.72 -46.64 -30.29
N TRP A 153 -2.76 -45.77 -30.00
CA TRP A 153 -2.93 -44.32 -30.07
C TRP A 153 -2.96 -43.84 -31.51
N VAL A 154 -2.03 -44.31 -32.36
CA VAL A 154 -1.98 -43.97 -33.79
C VAL A 154 -3.25 -44.44 -34.49
N GLU A 155 -3.72 -45.66 -34.23
CA GLU A 155 -4.99 -46.19 -34.78
C GLU A 155 -6.20 -45.32 -34.37
N LYS A 156 -6.23 -44.84 -33.13
CA LYS A 156 -7.31 -43.96 -32.62
C LYS A 156 -7.25 -42.54 -33.18
N VAL A 157 -6.08 -42.05 -33.58
CA VAL A 157 -5.89 -40.66 -34.09
C VAL A 157 -6.04 -40.59 -35.60
N VAL A 158 -5.72 -41.66 -36.32
CA VAL A 158 -5.80 -41.73 -37.80
C VAL A 158 -7.19 -42.17 -38.27
N SER A 159 -7.96 -42.89 -37.45
CA SER A 159 -9.37 -43.23 -37.69
C SER A 159 -10.33 -42.12 -37.29
#